data_AF-A0A960SG53-F1
#
_entry.id   AF-A0A960SG53-F1
#
_cell.length_a   1.000
_cell.length_b   1.000
_cell.length_c   1.000
_cell.angle_alpha   90.00
_cell.angle_beta   90.00
_cell.angle_gamma   90.00
#
_symmetry.space_group_name_H-M   'P 1'
#
loop_
_entity.id
_entity.type
_entity.pdbx_description
1 polymer ?
#
loop_
_entity_poly.entity_id
_entity_poly.type
_entity_poly.pdbx_seq_one_letter_code
_entity_poly.pdbx_strand_id
1 'polypeptide(L)'
;IVLKGLWGPIEVDGKTYDPTKGVPPMTGFEGMLTDEEIAAVITYVKMQFGNPKGLTKVIEPEHVARVRAEVKDKEGFYMVDEILKMHPHDF
;
A
#
# COMPACT_ATOMS: atom_id res chain seq x y z
N ILE A 1 2.38 -0.96 2.54
CA ILE A 1 2.77 0.21 1.69
C ILE A 1 2.08 1.52 2.07
N VAL A 2 0.76 1.58 2.34
CA VAL A 2 0.07 2.85 2.65
C VAL A 2 0.69 3.62 3.82
N LEU A 3 1.07 2.92 4.89
CA LEU A 3 1.68 3.52 6.08
C LEU A 3 3.10 4.03 5.81
N LYS A 4 3.97 3.19 5.25
CA LYS A 4 5.43 3.45 5.15
C LYS A 4 5.91 3.98 3.79
N GLY A 5 5.01 4.02 2.80
CA GLY A 5 5.36 4.37 1.42
C GLY A 5 5.95 3.21 0.63
N LEU A 6 6.25 3.46 -0.64
CA LEU A 6 6.83 2.50 -1.59
C LEU A 6 7.83 3.22 -2.51
N TRP A 7 8.97 2.58 -2.77
CA TRP A 7 10.00 3.08 -3.67
C TRP A 7 10.67 1.95 -4.45
N GLY A 8 11.18 2.27 -5.64
CA GLY A 8 11.76 1.31 -6.58
C GLY A 8 10.92 1.13 -7.84
N PRO A 9 11.47 0.45 -8.86
CA PRO A 9 10.78 0.20 -10.11
C PRO A 9 9.67 -0.83 -9.92
N ILE A 10 8.47 -0.55 -10.44
CA ILE A 10 7.32 -1.46 -10.41
C ILE A 10 6.62 -1.50 -11.77
N GLU A 11 6.13 -2.67 -12.15
CA GLU A 11 5.23 -2.84 -13.27
C GLU A 11 3.80 -3.04 -12.76
N VAL A 12 2.87 -2.23 -13.25
CA VAL A 12 1.44 -2.31 -12.93
C VAL A 12 0.68 -2.24 -14.24
N ASP A 13 -0.08 -3.29 -14.54
CA ASP A 13 -0.93 -3.39 -15.74
C ASP A 13 -0.17 -3.07 -17.05
N GLY A 14 1.02 -3.68 -17.19
CA GLY A 14 1.91 -3.50 -18.35
C GLY A 14 2.61 -2.14 -18.43
N LYS A 15 2.44 -1.28 -17.42
CA LYS A 15 3.10 0.03 -17.34
C LYS A 15 4.18 0.04 -16.26
N THR A 16 5.38 0.43 -16.65
CA THR A 16 6.52 0.58 -15.73
C THR A 16 6.55 1.96 -15.10
N TYR A 17 6.64 2.00 -13.77
CA TYR A 17 6.89 3.17 -12.96
C TYR A 17 8.30 3.04 -12.36
N ASP A 18 9.23 3.87 -12.81
CA ASP A 18 10.65 3.72 -12.51
C ASP A 18 11.25 5.04 -11.97
N PRO A 19 11.78 5.07 -10.74
CA PRO A 19 12.42 6.25 -10.16
C PRO A 19 13.58 6.82 -11.00
N THR A 20 14.28 5.98 -11.77
CA THR A 20 15.37 6.45 -12.67
C THR A 20 14.87 7.33 -13.80
N LYS A 21 13.56 7.25 -14.10
CA LYS A 21 12.87 8.07 -15.11
C LYS A 21 12.18 9.29 -14.51
N GLY A 22 12.49 9.64 -13.26
CA GLY A 22 11.91 10.80 -12.56
C GLY A 22 10.56 10.52 -11.89
N VAL A 23 10.15 9.26 -11.75
CA VAL A 23 8.93 8.92 -10.98
C VAL A 23 9.22 9.11 -9.48
N PRO A 24 8.46 9.94 -8.76
CA PRO A 24 8.69 10.14 -7.33
C PRO A 24 8.31 8.89 -6.52
N PRO A 25 8.86 8.72 -5.30
CA PRO A 25 8.41 7.67 -4.40
C PRO A 25 6.94 7.89 -3.99
N MET A 26 6.24 6.80 -3.67
CA MET A 26 4.94 6.88 -3.02
C MET A 26 5.17 7.21 -1.53
N THR A 27 4.80 8.42 -1.12
CA THR A 27 4.85 8.86 0.28
C THR A 27 3.97 7.97 1.18
N GLY A 28 4.49 7.63 2.37
CA GLY A 28 3.73 6.95 3.41
C GLY A 28 2.86 7.91 4.22
N PHE A 29 1.68 7.44 4.64
CA PHE A 29 0.69 8.24 5.36
C PHE A 29 0.66 7.99 6.88
N GLU A 30 1.58 7.20 7.43
CA GLU A 30 1.60 6.82 8.85
C GLU A 30 1.54 8.03 9.81
N GLY A 31 2.32 9.08 9.55
CA GLY A 31 2.34 10.29 10.38
C GLY A 31 1.30 11.35 9.99
N MET A 32 0.49 11.10 8.95
CA MET A 32 -0.44 12.08 8.39
C MET A 32 -1.91 11.72 8.64
N LEU A 33 -2.24 10.43 8.66
CA LEU A 33 -3.62 9.95 8.73
C LEU A 33 -3.83 8.99 9.91
N THR A 34 -5.01 9.08 10.51
CA THR A 34 -5.47 8.15 11.54
C THR A 34 -5.78 6.77 10.94
N ASP A 35 -5.93 5.77 11.81
CA ASP A 35 -6.32 4.42 11.37
C ASP A 35 -7.72 4.41 10.72
N GLU A 36 -8.63 5.26 11.20
CA GLU A 36 -9.97 5.44 10.65
C GLU A 36 -9.93 6.05 9.25
N GLU A 37 -9.12 7.08 9.03
CA GLU A 37 -8.97 7.74 7.72
C GLU A 37 -8.34 6.80 6.69
N ILE A 38 -7.29 6.07 7.09
CA ILE A 38 -6.65 5.09 6.22
C ILE A 38 -7.64 3.96 5.86
N ALA A 39 -8.37 3.44 6.85
CA ALA A 39 -9.38 2.41 6.64
C ALA A 39 -10.46 2.86 5.66
N ALA A 40 -10.96 4.09 5.81
CA ALA A 40 -11.96 4.68 4.93
C ALA A 40 -11.44 4.84 3.49
N VAL A 41 -10.23 5.37 3.30
CA VAL A 41 -9.64 5.55 1.96
C VAL A 41 -9.39 4.21 1.26
N ILE A 42 -8.83 3.22 1.97
CA ILE A 42 -8.61 1.89 1.38
C ILE A 42 -9.95 1.25 0.98
N THR A 43 -10.96 1.37 1.84
CA THR A 43 -12.31 0.90 1.55
C THR A 43 -12.87 1.57 0.29
N TYR A 44 -12.78 2.89 0.19
CA TYR A 44 -13.23 3.64 -0.98
C TYR A 44 -12.54 3.17 -2.27
N VAL A 45 -11.20 3.07 -2.27
CA VAL A 45 -10.43 2.62 -3.44
C VAL A 45 -10.82 1.21 -3.84
N LYS A 46 -10.98 0.29 -2.87
CA LYS A 46 -11.44 -1.08 -3.13
C LYS A 46 -12.84 -1.13 -3.74
N MET A 47 -13.76 -0.29 -3.26
CA MET A 47 -15.14 -0.27 -3.75
C MET A 47 -15.26 0.32 -5.16
N GLN A 48 -14.49 1.37 -5.46
CA GLN A 48 -14.60 2.09 -6.73
C GLN A 48 -13.79 1.44 -7.85
N PHE A 49 -12.62 0.87 -7.53
CA PHE A 49 -11.64 0.42 -8.54
C PHE A 49 -11.19 -1.04 -8.36
N GLY A 50 -11.69 -1.73 -7.34
CA GLY A 50 -11.30 -3.12 -7.05
C GLY A 50 -11.95 -4.14 -7.99
N ASN A 51 -11.27 -5.27 -8.16
CA ASN A 51 -11.82 -6.42 -8.87
C ASN A 51 -13.02 -6.99 -8.07
N PRO A 52 -14.16 -7.34 -8.69
CA PRO A 52 -15.32 -7.92 -8.00
C PRO A 52 -15.02 -9.13 -7.11
N LYS A 53 -13.94 -9.89 -7.40
CA LYS A 53 -13.50 -11.00 -6.54
C LYS A 53 -12.95 -10.56 -5.17
N GLY A 54 -12.52 -9.31 -5.03
CA GLY A 54 -11.99 -8.72 -3.78
C GLY A 54 -13.01 -7.91 -2.98
N LEU A 55 -14.23 -7.73 -3.50
CA LEU A 55 -15.33 -7.02 -2.84
C LEU A 55 -16.03 -7.94 -1.84
N THR A 56 -15.50 -8.01 -0.62
CA THR A 56 -16.20 -8.80 0.42
C THR A 56 -16.43 -8.06 1.73
N LYS A 57 -15.56 -7.12 2.14
CA LYS A 57 -15.71 -6.38 3.42
C LYS A 57 -15.02 -5.02 3.40
N VAL A 58 -15.57 -4.08 4.19
CA VAL A 58 -14.93 -2.81 4.57
C VAL A 58 -13.62 -3.12 5.33
N ILE A 59 -12.61 -2.25 5.19
CA ILE A 59 -11.43 -2.31 6.04
C ILE A 59 -11.79 -1.63 7.36
N GLU A 60 -11.71 -2.38 8.46
CA GLU A 60 -11.94 -1.85 9.79
C GLU A 60 -10.68 -1.11 10.32
N PRO A 61 -10.83 -0.03 11.11
CA PRO A 61 -9.71 0.69 11.70
C PRO A 61 -8.76 -0.21 12.50
N GLU A 62 -9.26 -1.23 13.20
CA GLU A 62 -8.45 -2.17 13.98
C GLU A 62 -7.51 -2.99 13.10
N HIS A 63 -7.89 -3.23 11.85
CA HIS A 63 -7.00 -3.88 10.89
C HIS A 63 -5.78 -2.99 10.59
N VAL A 64 -6.01 -1.68 10.40
CA VAL A 64 -4.94 -0.72 10.17
C VAL A 64 -4.07 -0.58 11.41
N ALA A 65 -4.68 -0.48 12.60
CA ALA A 65 -3.98 -0.40 13.87
C ALA A 65 -3.05 -1.61 14.09
N ARG A 66 -3.54 -2.82 13.81
CA ARG A 66 -2.73 -4.05 13.87
C ARG A 66 -1.52 -3.97 12.94
N VAL A 67 -1.74 -3.64 11.66
CA VAL A 67 -0.65 -3.54 10.68
C VAL A 67 0.34 -2.44 11.08
N ARG A 68 -0.13 -1.30 11.58
CA ARG A 68 0.71 -0.21 12.09
C ARG A 68 1.63 -0.69 13.21
N ALA A 69 1.10 -1.48 14.14
CA ALA A 69 1.91 -2.07 15.20
C ALA A 69 2.93 -3.10 14.66
N GLU A 70 2.54 -3.93 13.69
CA GLU A 70 3.41 -4.93 13.04
C GLU A 70 4.59 -4.27 12.32
N VAL A 71 4.40 -3.10 11.72
CA VAL A 71 5.42 -2.41 10.92
C VAL A 71 6.08 -1.24 11.63
N LYS A 72 5.85 -1.05 12.94
CA LYS A 72 6.34 0.12 13.69
C LYS A 72 7.86 0.32 13.57
N ASP A 73 8.62 -0.78 13.53
CA ASP A 73 10.08 -0.78 13.47
C ASP A 73 10.61 -0.71 12.01
N LYS A 74 9.73 -0.68 11.00
CA LYS A 74 10.12 -0.43 9.62
C LYS A 74 10.39 1.07 9.44
N GLU A 75 11.66 1.38 9.24
CA GLU A 75 12.11 2.72 8.85
C GLU A 75 12.14 2.88 7.33
N GLY A 76 11.75 4.07 6.85
CA GLY A 76 11.78 4.43 5.44
C GLY A 76 10.82 3.63 4.54
N PHE A 77 10.91 3.91 3.23
CA PHE A 77 10.06 3.31 2.21
C PHE A 77 10.18 1.79 2.18
N TYR A 78 9.08 1.12 1.82
CA TYR A 78 9.23 -0.24 1.33
C TYR A 78 9.88 -0.23 -0.05
N MET A 79 10.82 -1.13 -0.32
CA MET A 79 11.31 -1.38 -1.67
C MET A 79 10.33 -2.28 -2.44
N VAL A 80 10.20 -2.08 -3.74
CA VAL A 80 9.29 -2.91 -4.56
C VAL A 80 9.73 -4.37 -4.52
N ASP A 81 11.03 -4.65 -4.61
CA ASP A 81 11.53 -6.03 -4.64
C ASP A 81 11.33 -6.75 -3.29
N GLU A 82 11.43 -6.06 -2.15
CA GLU A 82 11.15 -6.67 -0.85
C GLU A 82 9.65 -6.99 -0.69
N ILE A 83 8.76 -6.11 -1.14
CA ILE A 83 7.31 -6.33 -1.06
C ILE A 83 6.90 -7.51 -1.93
N LEU A 84 7.43 -7.60 -3.16
CA LEU A 84 7.13 -8.71 -4.05
C LEU A 84 7.66 -10.06 -3.53
N LYS A 85 8.77 -10.07 -2.77
CA LYS A 85 9.26 -11.27 -2.08
C LYS A 85 8.38 -11.67 -0.89
N MET A 86 7.91 -10.69 -0.09
CA MET A 86 7.07 -10.93 1.08
C MET A 86 5.63 -11.31 0.71
N HIS A 87 5.13 -10.76 -0.40
CA HIS A 87 3.77 -10.93 -0.89
C HIS A 87 3.79 -11.24 -2.39
N PRO A 88 4.11 -12.48 -2.78
CA PRO A 88 4.08 -12.88 -4.19
C PRO A 88 2.68 -12.64 -4.77
N HIS A 89 2.62 -11.91 -5.89
CA HIS A 89 1.40 -11.74 -6.66
C HIS A 89 1.35 -12.78 -7.77
N ASP A 90 0.31 -13.60 -7.77
CA ASP A 90 -0.07 -14.39 -8.94
C ASP A 90 -0.93 -13.47 -9.83
N PHE A 91 -0.44 -13.17 -11.04
CA PHE A 91 -1.21 -12.47 -12.08
C PHE A 91 -2.22 -13.41 -12.73
#